data_AF-A0A668A3S4-F1
#
_entry.id   AF-A0A668A3S4-F1
#
_cell.length_a   1.000
_cell.length_b   1.000
_cell.length_c   1.000
_cell.angle_alpha   90.00
_cell.angle_beta   90.00
_cell.angle_gamma   90.00
#
_symmetry.space_group_name_H-M   'P 1'
#
loop_
_entity.id
_entity.type
_entity.pdbx_description
1 polymer ?
#
loop_
_entity_poly.entity_id
_entity_poly.type
_entity_poly.pdbx_seq_one_letter_code
_entity_poly.pdbx_strand_id
1 'polypeptide(L)'
;MAGLLKKTTGLVGLAVASNPHERLRVLYSKILASVQVMPQDAAYRKYTEQLISERYNLVKTEPDVEKLEQKINCGQIEEVIFQAECELALSRKMVEWKPWEPLVEEPPPNQWKWPI
;
A
#
# COMPACT_ATOMS: atom_id res chain seq x y z
N MET A 1 23.87 12.92 -15.27
CA MET A 1 23.01 13.98 -14.70
C MET A 1 22.74 13.60 -13.25
N ALA A 2 23.44 14.24 -12.31
CA ALA A 2 23.23 13.98 -10.88
C ALA A 2 21.79 14.42 -10.55
N GLY A 3 20.93 13.45 -10.22
CA GLY A 3 19.54 13.71 -9.87
C GLY A 3 19.44 14.66 -8.67
N LEU A 4 18.33 15.39 -8.61
CA LEU A 4 18.00 16.28 -7.50
C LEU A 4 17.99 15.47 -6.20
N LEU A 5 19.06 15.58 -5.40
CA LEU A 5 19.17 14.89 -4.12
C LEU A 5 18.43 15.71 -3.06
N LYS A 6 17.25 15.21 -2.65
CA LYS A 6 16.45 15.77 -1.56
C LYS A 6 17.30 15.77 -0.29
N LYS A 7 17.55 16.94 0.31
CA LYS A 7 18.43 17.06 1.49
C LYS A 7 17.77 16.55 2.77
N THR A 8 16.46 16.80 2.91
CA THR A 8 15.66 16.40 4.07
C THR A 8 14.21 16.20 3.65
N THR A 9 13.50 15.25 4.27
CA THR A 9 12.04 15.07 4.12
C THR A 9 11.23 16.10 4.92
N GLY A 10 11.85 16.76 5.91
CA GLY A 10 11.16 17.68 6.82
C GLY A 10 10.26 16.98 7.85
N LEU A 11 10.25 15.64 7.86
CA LEU A 11 9.51 14.81 8.81
C LEU A 11 10.49 14.10 9.74
N VAL A 12 10.21 14.15 11.04
CA VAL A 12 11.05 13.48 12.05
C VAL A 12 10.92 11.96 11.89
N GLY A 13 12.05 11.26 11.87
CA GLY A 13 12.08 9.79 11.78
C GLY A 13 11.92 9.21 10.37
N LEU A 14 11.71 10.05 9.34
CA LEU A 14 11.62 9.60 7.95
C LEU A 14 12.89 9.99 7.17
N ALA A 15 13.79 9.03 6.96
CA ALA A 15 15.02 9.25 6.21
C ALA A 15 14.75 9.36 4.69
N VAL A 16 15.55 10.20 4.02
CA VAL A 16 15.50 10.33 2.55
C VAL A 16 15.93 9.01 1.90
N ALA A 17 15.14 8.52 0.95
CA ALA A 17 15.47 7.33 0.19
C ALA A 17 16.40 7.67 -0.99
N SER A 18 17.54 6.98 -1.10
CA SER A 18 18.48 7.23 -2.21
C SER A 18 17.94 6.76 -3.57
N ASN A 19 17.28 5.59 -3.63
CA ASN A 19 16.70 5.01 -4.85
C ASN A 19 15.22 4.64 -4.65
N PRO A 20 14.30 5.62 -4.62
CA PRO A 20 12.89 5.37 -4.30
C PRO A 20 12.17 4.49 -5.34
N HIS A 21 12.45 4.66 -6.63
CA HIS A 21 11.80 3.89 -7.70
C HIS A 21 12.12 2.39 -7.61
N GLU A 22 13.38 2.02 -7.41
CA GLU A 22 13.79 0.62 -7.29
C GLU A 22 13.17 -0.02 -6.04
N ARG A 23 13.19 0.71 -4.92
CA ARG A 23 12.60 0.24 -3.66
C ARG A 23 11.10 -0.01 -3.82
N LEU A 24 10.36 0.93 -4.39
CA LEU A 24 8.93 0.79 -4.65
C LEU A 24 8.62 -0.37 -5.61
N ARG A 25 9.42 -0.55 -6.66
CA ARG A 25 9.24 -1.68 -7.59
C ARG A 25 9.37 -3.03 -6.89
N VAL A 26 10.35 -3.18 -6.00
CA VAL A 26 10.56 -4.40 -5.21
C VAL A 26 9.45 -4.61 -4.19
N LEU A 27 8.96 -3.54 -3.55
CA LEU A 27 7.86 -3.65 -2.59
C LEU A 27 6.56 -4.04 -3.27
N TYR A 28 6.18 -3.37 -4.36
CA TYR A 28 4.95 -3.69 -5.09
C TYR A 28 4.97 -5.09 -5.71
N SER A 29 6.10 -5.57 -6.23
CA SER A 29 6.18 -6.95 -6.72
C SER A 29 6.00 -7.98 -5.61
N LYS A 30 6.57 -7.72 -4.41
CA LYS A 30 6.37 -8.58 -3.24
C LYS A 30 4.93 -8.56 -2.73
N ILE A 31 4.29 -7.39 -2.72
CA ILE A 31 2.87 -7.27 -2.33
C ILE A 31 2.00 -8.08 -3.29
N LEU A 32 2.16 -7.90 -4.61
CA LEU A 32 1.41 -8.66 -5.61
C LEU A 32 1.60 -10.18 -5.43
N ALA A 33 2.84 -10.64 -5.19
CA ALA A 33 3.11 -12.05 -4.91
C ALA A 33 2.41 -12.56 -3.64
N SER A 34 2.36 -11.75 -2.57
CA SER A 34 1.66 -12.12 -1.33
C SER A 34 0.14 -12.18 -1.49
N VAL A 35 -0.42 -11.24 -2.27
CA VAL A 35 -1.87 -11.14 -2.50
C VAL A 35 -2.39 -12.27 -3.39
N GLN A 36 -1.56 -12.79 -4.30
CA GLN A 36 -1.91 -13.93 -5.16
C GLN A 36 -2.25 -15.22 -4.38
N VAL A 37 -1.77 -15.36 -3.14
CA VAL A 37 -2.07 -16.50 -2.26
C VAL A 37 -3.54 -16.52 -1.81
N MET A 38 -4.20 -15.37 -1.77
CA MET A 38 -5.58 -15.24 -1.28
C MET A 38 -6.59 -15.63 -2.38
N PRO A 39 -7.83 -16.04 -2.05
CA PRO A 39 -8.87 -16.31 -3.05
C PRO A 39 -9.22 -15.08 -3.89
N GLN A 40 -9.54 -15.26 -5.18
CA GLN A 40 -9.96 -14.15 -6.07
C GLN A 40 -11.26 -13.47 -5.62
N ASP A 41 -12.11 -14.19 -4.88
CA ASP A 41 -13.37 -13.68 -4.36
C ASP A 41 -13.20 -12.75 -3.16
N ALA A 42 -12.01 -12.75 -2.53
CA ALA A 42 -11.74 -11.86 -1.41
C ALA A 42 -11.74 -10.39 -1.89
N ALA A 43 -12.64 -9.59 -1.33
CA ALA A 43 -12.73 -8.16 -1.63
C ALA A 43 -11.39 -7.44 -1.42
N TYR A 44 -10.66 -7.76 -0.34
CA TYR A 44 -9.35 -7.20 -0.06
C TYR A 44 -8.35 -7.44 -1.21
N ARG A 45 -8.32 -8.66 -1.77
CA ARG A 45 -7.45 -9.00 -2.90
C ARG A 45 -7.77 -8.15 -4.13
N LYS A 46 -9.04 -8.06 -4.51
CA LYS A 46 -9.47 -7.31 -5.70
C LYS A 46 -9.05 -5.83 -5.63
N TYR A 47 -9.32 -5.18 -4.50
CA TYR A 47 -9.01 -3.76 -4.36
C TYR A 47 -7.52 -3.48 -4.21
N THR A 48 -6.80 -4.32 -3.47
CA THR A 48 -5.34 -4.16 -3.31
C THR A 48 -4.59 -4.43 -4.61
N GLU A 49 -4.95 -5.46 -5.38
CA GLU A 49 -4.35 -5.70 -6.69
C GLU A 49 -4.56 -4.53 -7.64
N GLN A 50 -5.78 -3.98 -7.70
CA GLN A 50 -6.08 -2.80 -8.52
C GLN A 50 -5.21 -1.60 -8.09
N LEU A 51 -5.23 -1.24 -6.82
CA LEU A 51 -4.49 -0.08 -6.32
C LEU A 51 -2.98 -0.21 -6.53
N ILE A 52 -2.42 -1.39 -6.25
CA ILE A 52 -0.99 -1.64 -6.37
C ILE A 52 -0.57 -1.69 -7.84
N SER A 53 -1.37 -2.28 -8.73
CA SER A 53 -1.08 -2.29 -10.17
C SER A 53 -1.11 -0.88 -10.78
N GLU A 54 -2.07 -0.04 -10.41
CA GLU A 54 -2.13 1.37 -10.82
C GLU A 54 -0.88 2.13 -10.36
N ARG A 55 -0.53 2.04 -9.07
CA ARG A 55 0.69 2.68 -8.53
C ARG A 55 1.97 2.14 -9.15
N TYR A 56 2.05 0.84 -9.38
CA TYR A 56 3.20 0.22 -10.03
C TYR A 56 3.39 0.69 -11.48
N ASN A 57 2.30 0.89 -12.22
CA ASN A 57 2.34 1.47 -13.56
C ASN A 57 2.79 2.94 -13.54
N LEU A 58 2.37 3.74 -12.55
CA LEU A 58 2.85 5.10 -12.38
C LEU A 58 4.36 5.15 -12.10
N VAL A 59 4.87 4.28 -11.23
CA VAL A 59 6.31 4.18 -10.91
C VAL A 59 7.16 3.70 -12.10
N LYS A 60 6.56 3.00 -13.06
CA LYS A 60 7.22 2.59 -14.31
C LYS A 60 7.23 3.68 -15.38
N THR A 61 6.13 4.41 -15.50
CA THR A 61 5.96 5.42 -16.56
C THR A 61 6.70 6.70 -16.25
N GLU A 62 6.70 7.15 -14.99
CA GLU A 62 7.40 8.38 -14.59
C GLU A 62 8.79 8.08 -14.00
N PRO A 63 9.87 8.58 -14.61
CA PRO A 63 11.22 8.49 -14.07
C PRO A 63 11.56 9.60 -13.08
N ASP A 64 10.74 10.65 -13.01
CA ASP A 64 10.95 11.83 -12.18
C ASP A 64 10.16 11.72 -10.86
N VAL A 65 10.83 11.99 -9.74
CA VAL A 65 10.29 11.80 -8.40
C VAL A 65 9.21 12.84 -8.09
N GLU A 66 9.42 14.10 -8.45
CA GLU A 66 8.47 15.18 -8.14
C GLU A 66 7.14 14.99 -8.90
N LYS A 67 7.21 14.62 -10.17
CA LYS A 67 6.02 14.31 -10.98
C LYS A 67 5.31 13.07 -10.47
N LEU A 68 6.06 12.07 -10.02
CA LEU A 68 5.49 10.86 -9.43
C LEU A 68 4.74 11.18 -8.13
N GLU A 69 5.30 12.01 -7.25
CA GLU A 69 4.64 12.49 -6.03
C GLU A 69 3.32 13.20 -6.37
N GLN A 70 3.32 14.09 -7.36
CA GLN A 70 2.11 14.79 -7.79
C GLN A 70 1.03 13.86 -8.38
N LYS A 71 1.43 12.85 -9.17
CA LYS A 71 0.47 11.89 -9.74
C LYS A 71 -0.11 10.94 -8.70
N ILE A 72 0.68 10.51 -7.73
CA ILE A 72 0.22 9.63 -6.65
C ILE A 72 -0.62 10.42 -5.64
N ASN A 73 -0.30 11.71 -5.44
CA ASN A 73 -1.00 12.63 -4.55
C ASN A 73 -1.23 12.05 -3.12
N CYS A 74 -0.23 11.36 -2.59
CA CYS A 74 -0.25 10.73 -1.26
C CYS A 74 0.93 11.19 -0.38
N GLY A 75 1.32 12.46 -0.48
CA GLY A 75 2.48 12.99 0.25
C GLY A 75 3.81 12.74 -0.47
N GLN A 76 4.88 12.64 0.32
CA GLN A 76 6.24 12.44 -0.20
C GLN A 76 6.50 10.99 -0.61
N ILE A 77 7.46 10.78 -1.51
CA ILE A 77 7.79 9.43 -2.00
C ILE A 77 8.24 8.50 -0.86
N GLU A 78 8.90 9.05 0.15
CA GLU A 78 9.32 8.31 1.34
C GLU A 78 8.14 7.80 2.18
N GLU A 79 7.06 8.58 2.29
CA GLU A 79 5.83 8.17 2.98
C GLU A 79 5.12 7.06 2.20
N VAL A 80 5.15 7.14 0.86
CA VAL A 80 4.60 6.09 -0.01
C VAL A 80 5.40 4.79 0.13
N ILE A 81 6.72 4.86 0.29
CA ILE A 81 7.55 3.68 0.58
C ILE A 81 7.14 3.06 1.91
N PHE A 82 7.01 3.88 2.96
CA PHE A 82 6.57 3.40 4.27
C PHE A 82 5.18 2.78 4.21
N GLN A 83 4.25 3.39 3.48
CA GLN A 83 2.92 2.84 3.24
C GLN A 83 2.99 1.47 2.56
N ALA A 84 3.85 1.31 1.54
CA ALA A 84 4.03 0.02 0.86
C ALA A 84 4.65 -1.05 1.79
N GLU A 85 5.55 -0.67 2.70
CA GLU A 85 6.08 -1.61 3.71
C GLU A 85 5.00 -2.05 4.71
N CYS A 86 4.17 -1.11 5.17
CA CYS A 86 3.00 -1.41 6.01
C CYS A 86 1.99 -2.32 5.28
N GLU A 87 1.71 -2.05 4.01
CA GLU A 87 0.81 -2.87 3.19
C GLU A 87 1.34 -4.29 3.01
N LEU A 88 2.65 -4.45 2.80
CA LEU A 88 3.29 -5.76 2.73
C LEU A 88 3.19 -6.53 4.06
N ALA A 89 3.35 -5.83 5.18
CA ALA A 89 3.16 -6.43 6.50
C ALA A 89 1.68 -6.81 6.73
N LEU A 90 0.75 -5.96 6.31
CA LEU A 90 -0.68 -6.21 6.39
C LEU A 90 -1.09 -7.41 5.52
N SER A 91 -0.64 -7.48 4.27
CA SER A 91 -1.00 -8.57 3.36
C SER A 91 -0.60 -9.94 3.92
N ARG A 92 0.56 -10.03 4.58
CA ARG A 92 1.00 -11.24 5.30
C ARG A 92 0.09 -11.62 6.46
N LYS A 93 -0.35 -10.63 7.24
CA LYS A 93 -1.30 -10.85 8.35
C LYS A 93 -2.70 -11.24 7.84
N MET A 94 -3.15 -10.65 6.74
CA MET A 94 -4.43 -10.98 6.11
C MET A 94 -4.50 -12.44 5.66
N VAL A 95 -3.36 -13.02 5.23
CA VAL A 95 -3.27 -14.45 4.89
C VAL A 95 -3.49 -15.33 6.13
N GLU A 96 -3.00 -14.92 7.29
CA GLU A 96 -3.20 -15.63 8.55
C GLU A 96 -4.64 -15.47 9.09
N TRP A 97 -5.18 -14.24 9.04
CA TRP A 97 -6.50 -13.92 9.58
C TRP A 97 -7.68 -14.41 8.74
N LYS A 98 -7.48 -14.59 7.43
CA LYS A 98 -8.53 -15.02 6.48
C LYS A 98 -9.86 -14.27 6.63
N PRO A 99 -9.87 -12.93 6.58
CA PRO A 99 -11.06 -12.10 6.82
C PRO A 99 -12.14 -12.23 5.74
N TRP A 100 -11.89 -12.99 4.67
CA TRP A 100 -12.87 -13.29 3.63
C TRP A 100 -13.82 -14.43 4.03
N GLU A 101 -13.59 -15.08 5.16
CA GLU A 101 -14.55 -16.02 5.75
C GLU A 101 -15.78 -15.27 6.27
N PRO A 102 -16.97 -15.92 6.29
CA PRO A 102 -18.18 -15.29 6.80
C PRO A 102 -18.03 -14.89 8.27
N LEU A 103 -18.91 -13.98 8.70
CA LEU A 103 -18.93 -13.49 10.07
C LEU A 103 -19.02 -14.65 11.08
N VAL A 104 -18.09 -14.69 12.04
CA VAL A 104 -18.01 -15.77 13.03
C VAL A 104 -19.24 -15.80 13.93
N GLU A 105 -19.74 -14.64 14.34
CA GLU A 105 -20.92 -14.49 15.20
C GLU A 105 -21.79 -13.32 14.74
N GLU A 106 -23.09 -13.56 14.61
CA GLU A 106 -24.06 -12.49 14.37
C GLU A 106 -24.24 -11.62 15.62
N PRO A 107 -24.42 -10.30 15.47
CA PRO A 107 -24.61 -9.43 16.61
C PRO A 107 -25.94 -9.73 17.34
N PRO A 108 -26.00 -9.58 18.67
CA PRO A 108 -27.25 -9.70 19.43
C PRO A 108 -28.33 -8.73 18.93
N PRO A 109 -29.62 -9.10 19.02
CA PRO A 109 -30.71 -8.20 18.68
C PRO A 109 -30.64 -6.95 19.58
N ASN A 110 -30.65 -5.76 18.97
CA ASN A 110 -30.46 -4.42 19.56
C ASN A 110 -29.01 -3.94 19.82
N GLN A 111 -27.96 -4.70 19.50
CA GLN A 111 -26.56 -4.23 19.67
C GLN A 111 -26.26 -2.93 18.91
N TRP A 112 -26.84 -2.76 17.71
CA TRP A 112 -26.58 -1.64 16.80
C TRP A 112 -27.79 -0.72 16.61
N LYS A 113 -28.81 -0.78 17.49
CA LYS A 113 -29.97 0.11 17.41
C LYS A 113 -29.66 1.45 18.10
N TRP A 114 -29.65 2.54 17.33
CA TRP A 114 -29.47 3.90 17.85
C TRP A 114 -30.32 4.92 17.08
N PRO A 115 -31.06 5.83 17.75
CA PRO A 115 -31.35 5.92 19.19
C PRO A 115 -32.36 4.83 19.65
N ILE A 116 -32.46 4.62 20.97
CA ILE A 116 -33.28 3.58 21.62
C ILE A 116 -34.77 3.79 21.34
#